data_AF-A0A151IXH5-F1
#
_entry.id   AF-A0A151IXH5-F1
#
_cell.length_a   1.000
_cell.length_b   1.000
_cell.length_c   1.000
_cell.angle_alpha   90.00
_cell.angle_beta   90.00
_cell.angle_gamma   90.00
#
_symmetry.space_group_name_H-M   'P 1'
#
loop_
_entity.id
_entity.type
_entity.pdbx_description
1 polymer ?
#
loop_
_entity_poly.entity_id
_entity_poly.type
_entity_poly.pdbx_seq_one_letter_code
_entity_poly.pdbx_strand_id
1 'polypeptide(L)'
;MAEAYLAWDLLILQERARRIINGLERRLLRDAQNPYELPHDVFLMYFRINQELAMDLTNILRPHLEHERINGLSPEIQVLVTINFLANGSDNMITKL
;
A
#
# COMPACT_ATOMS: atom_id res chain seq x y z
N MET A 1 11.65 -17.10 30.61
CA MET A 1 10.68 -18.05 30.01
C MET A 1 9.43 -17.31 29.55
N ALA A 2 8.62 -16.69 30.42
CA ALA A 2 7.37 -16.02 30.06
C ALA A 2 7.51 -14.84 29.07
N GLU A 3 8.57 -14.03 29.19
CA GLU A 3 8.82 -12.89 28.30
C GLU A 3 9.06 -13.29 26.84
N ALA A 4 9.71 -14.44 26.62
CA ALA A 4 9.97 -14.96 25.29
C ALA A 4 8.65 -15.38 24.59
N TYR A 5 7.73 -16.01 25.33
CA TYR A 5 6.41 -16.35 24.81
C TYR A 5 5.59 -15.11 24.46
N LEU A 6 5.66 -14.08 25.31
CA LEU A 6 4.97 -12.81 25.10
C LEU A 6 5.47 -12.09 23.83
N ALA A 7 6.79 -12.10 23.60
CA ALA A 7 7.39 -11.55 22.39
C ALA A 7 6.98 -12.31 21.13
N TRP A 8 6.88 -13.64 21.21
CA TRP A 8 6.42 -14.48 20.10
C TRP A 8 4.96 -14.20 19.74
N ASP A 9 4.08 -14.08 20.73
CA ASP A 9 2.67 -13.76 20.49
C ASP A 9 2.50 -12.37 19.85
N LEU A 10 3.29 -11.39 20.31
CA LEU A 10 3.27 -10.02 19.78
C LEU A 10 3.72 -9.98 18.30
N LEU A 11 4.76 -10.74 17.96
CA LEU A 11 5.25 -10.87 16.58
C LEU A 11 4.22 -11.54 15.65
N ILE A 12 3.55 -12.59 16.13
CA ILE A 12 2.47 -13.26 15.38
C ILE A 12 1.28 -12.33 15.17
N LEU A 13 0.93 -11.53 16.19
CA LEU A 13 -0.17 -10.57 16.10
C LEU A 13 0.12 -9.46 15.08
N GLN A 14 1.35 -8.94 15.09
CA GLN A 14 1.82 -7.94 14.11
C GLN A 14 1.78 -8.47 12.69
N GLU A 15 2.25 -9.70 12.45
CA GLU A 15 2.22 -10.31 11.13
C GLU A 15 0.79 -10.56 10.63
N ARG A 16 -0.13 -10.96 11.54
CA ARG A 16 -1.56 -11.08 11.20
C ARG A 16 -2.19 -9.74 10.87
N ALA A 17 -1.94 -8.71 11.68
CA ALA A 17 -2.41 -7.35 11.42
C ALA A 17 -1.89 -6.84 10.08
N ARG A 18 -0.61 -7.04 9.77
CA ARG A 18 0.01 -6.68 8.49
C ARG A 18 -0.66 -7.38 7.31
N ARG A 19 -0.94 -8.68 7.41
CA ARG A 19 -1.65 -9.43 6.35
C ARG A 19 -3.09 -8.95 6.15
N ILE A 20 -3.79 -8.62 7.24
CA ILE A 20 -5.13 -8.07 7.19
C ILE A 20 -5.11 -6.70 6.52
N ILE A 21 -4.18 -5.82 6.91
CA ILE A 21 -4.00 -4.49 6.31
C ILE A 21 -3.68 -4.62 4.82
N ASN A 22 -2.69 -5.43 4.43
CA ASN A 22 -2.36 -5.68 3.01
C ASN A 22 -3.53 -6.29 2.22
N GLY A 23 -4.33 -7.13 2.86
CA GLY A 23 -5.54 -7.73 2.27
C GLY A 23 -6.66 -6.70 2.10
N LEU A 24 -6.82 -5.79 3.06
CA LEU A 24 -7.77 -4.68 3.01
C LEU A 24 -7.34 -3.64 1.96
N GLU A 25 -6.05 -3.33 1.85
CA GLU A 25 -5.48 -2.48 0.80
C GLU A 25 -5.83 -3.01 -0.60
N ARG A 26 -5.60 -4.31 -0.84
CA ARG A 26 -5.94 -4.96 -2.12
C ARG A 26 -7.44 -4.96 -2.40
N ARG A 27 -8.29 -5.02 -1.37
CA ARG A 27 -9.75 -4.98 -1.51
C ARG A 27 -10.25 -3.56 -1.74
N LEU A 28 -9.76 -2.59 -0.97
CA LEU A 28 -10.12 -1.17 -1.10
C LEU A 28 -9.74 -0.63 -2.48
N LEU A 29 -8.55 -0.97 -2.98
CA LEU A 29 -8.08 -0.59 -4.32
C LEU A 29 -8.78 -1.33 -5.47
N ARG A 30 -9.33 -2.53 -5.21
CA ARG A 30 -10.09 -3.31 -6.20
C ARG A 30 -11.57 -2.94 -6.24
N ASP A 31 -12.13 -2.62 -5.08
CA ASP A 31 -13.56 -2.39 -4.90
C ASP A 31 -13.90 -0.90 -5.09
N ALA A 32 -12.93 0.02 -4.94
CA ALA A 32 -13.07 1.41 -5.37
C ALA A 32 -12.95 1.50 -6.90
N GLN A 33 -13.99 2.01 -7.58
CA GLN A 33 -13.90 2.31 -9.02
C GLN A 33 -12.79 3.34 -9.32
N ASN A 34 -12.50 4.22 -8.37
CA ASN A 34 -11.41 5.18 -8.42
C ASN A 34 -10.71 5.27 -7.05
N PRO A 35 -9.44 4.86 -6.92
CA PRO A 35 -8.73 4.84 -5.64
C PRO A 35 -8.44 6.24 -5.08
N TYR A 36 -8.63 7.30 -5.87
CA TYR A 36 -8.47 8.68 -5.42
C TYR A 36 -9.73 9.26 -4.75
N GLU A 37 -10.86 8.56 -4.76
CA GLU A 37 -12.11 9.03 -4.13
C GLU A 37 -12.18 8.78 -2.62
N LEU A 38 -11.11 8.22 -2.03
CA LEU A 38 -11.02 8.04 -0.59
C LEU A 38 -11.12 9.38 0.16
N PRO A 39 -11.62 9.40 1.39
CA PRO A 39 -11.52 10.56 2.26
C PRO A 39 -10.05 11.00 2.40
N HIS A 40 -9.80 12.31 2.40
CA HIS A 40 -8.45 12.88 2.35
C HIS A 40 -7.54 12.41 3.50
N ASP A 41 -8.09 12.38 4.72
CA ASP A 41 -7.44 11.89 5.93
C ASP A 41 -7.07 10.41 5.83
N VAL A 42 -7.98 9.59 5.30
CA VAL A 42 -7.75 8.17 5.04
C VAL A 42 -6.65 8.00 4.01
N PHE A 43 -6.70 8.74 2.90
CA PHE A 43 -5.68 8.67 1.85
C PHE A 43 -4.29 9.05 2.38
N LEU A 44 -4.19 10.17 3.10
CA LEU A 44 -2.94 10.64 3.70
C LEU A 44 -2.37 9.62 4.71
N MET A 45 -3.25 8.95 5.47
CA MET A 45 -2.85 7.90 6.41
C MET A 45 -2.22 6.68 5.71
N TYR A 46 -2.67 6.32 4.52
CA TYR A 46 -2.11 5.17 3.78
C TYR A 46 -0.87 5.55 2.97
N PHE A 47 -0.93 6.64 2.22
CA PHE A 47 0.07 6.97 1.21
C PHE A 47 1.11 8.02 1.65
N ARG A 48 0.91 8.66 2.82
CA ARG A 48 1.78 9.72 3.37
C ARG A 48 1.96 10.95 2.48
N ILE A 49 1.19 11.03 1.39
CA ILE A 49 1.15 12.16 0.46
C ILE A 49 -0.31 12.51 0.18
N ASN A 50 -0.55 13.74 -0.27
CA ASN A 50 -1.88 14.17 -0.66
C ASN A 50 -2.33 13.50 -1.98
N GLN A 51 -3.64 13.52 -2.23
CA GLN A 51 -4.25 12.92 -3.41
C GLN A 51 -3.80 13.61 -4.70
N GLU A 52 -3.71 14.94 -4.69
CA GLU A 52 -3.31 15.74 -5.84
C GLU A 52 -1.91 15.36 -6.34
N LEU A 53 -0.92 15.28 -5.44
CA LEU A 53 0.45 14.86 -5.78
C LEU A 53 0.48 13.43 -6.32
N ALA A 54 -0.32 12.53 -5.73
CA ALA A 54 -0.41 11.16 -6.20
C ALA A 54 -1.03 11.06 -7.60
N MET A 55 -2.02 11.90 -7.90
CA MET A 55 -2.64 11.98 -9.23
C MET A 55 -1.68 12.59 -10.26
N ASP A 56 -0.98 13.66 -9.91
CA ASP A 56 0.01 14.30 -10.77
C ASP A 56 1.15 13.33 -11.12
N LEU A 57 1.65 12.62 -10.12
CA LEU A 57 2.67 11.58 -10.32
C LEU A 57 2.18 10.48 -11.25
N THR A 58 0.93 10.03 -11.08
CA THR A 58 0.33 9.05 -12.00
C THR A 58 0.23 9.58 -13.42
N ASN A 59 -0.17 10.84 -13.62
CA ASN A 59 -0.29 11.42 -14.95
C ASN A 59 1.07 11.56 -15.64
N ILE A 60 2.12 11.92 -14.90
CA ILE A 60 3.50 11.97 -15.40
C ILE A 60 3.98 10.57 -15.82
N LEU A 61 3.66 9.55 -15.02
CA LEU A 61 4.13 8.19 -15.26
C LEU A 61 3.26 7.40 -16.23
N ARG A 62 2.01 7.79 -16.47
CA ARG A 62 1.04 7.08 -17.32
C ARG A 62 1.61 6.66 -18.69
N PRO A 63 2.33 7.52 -19.44
CA PRO A 63 2.92 7.13 -20.73
C PRO A 63 3.94 5.99 -20.64
N HIS A 64 4.52 5.77 -19.47
CA HIS A 64 5.52 4.72 -19.20
C HIS A 64 4.91 3.46 -18.56
N LEU A 65 3.68 3.56 -18.03
CA LEU A 65 3.00 2.48 -17.31
C LEU A 65 1.98 1.75 -18.17
N GLU A 66 1.46 2.39 -19.22
CA GLU A 66 0.59 1.76 -20.22
C GLU A 66 1.39 0.81 -21.11
N HIS A 67 1.46 -0.47 -20.70
CA HIS A 67 1.93 -1.57 -21.55
C HIS A 67 0.74 -2.41 -22.03
N GLU A 68 0.85 -3.00 -23.23
CA GLU A 68 -0.18 -3.73 -24.01
C GLU A 68 -0.88 -4.94 -23.33
N ARG A 69 -0.65 -5.21 -22.04
CA ARG A 69 -1.25 -6.38 -21.37
C ARG A 69 -2.70 -6.11 -21.02
N ILE A 70 -3.59 -6.85 -21.67
CA ILE A 70 -5.06 -6.86 -21.48
C ILE A 70 -5.48 -7.02 -19.99
N ASN A 71 -4.65 -7.64 -19.16
CA ASN A 71 -4.90 -7.88 -17.72
C ASN A 71 -3.93 -7.13 -16.80
N GLY A 72 -3.27 -6.07 -17.28
CA GLY A 72 -2.34 -5.26 -16.49
C GLY A 72 -3.06 -4.46 -15.40
N LEU A 73 -2.37 -4.21 -14.28
CA LEU A 73 -2.84 -3.24 -13.28
C LEU A 73 -2.94 -1.86 -13.94
N SER A 74 -3.96 -1.08 -13.58
CA SER A 74 -4.06 0.29 -14.07
C SER A 74 -2.88 1.14 -13.56
N PRO A 75 -2.46 2.18 -14.29
CA PRO A 75 -1.37 3.07 -13.88
C PRO A 75 -1.54 3.62 -12.45
N GLU A 76 -2.78 3.96 -12.06
CA GLU A 76 -3.15 4.44 -10.73
C GLU A 76 -2.77 3.41 -9.65
N ILE A 77 -3.11 2.15 -9.87
CA ILE A 77 -2.83 1.08 -8.92
C ILE A 77 -1.33 0.81 -8.82
N GLN A 78 -0.61 0.80 -9.95
CA GLN A 78 0.84 0.62 -9.97
C GLN A 78 1.54 1.71 -9.14
N VAL A 79 1.12 2.96 -9.32
CA VAL A 79 1.66 4.11 -8.61
C VAL A 79 1.32 4.06 -7.12
N LEU A 80 0.06 3.85 -6.76
CA LEU A 80 -0.37 3.83 -5.36
C LEU A 80 0.26 2.67 -4.57
N VAL A 81 0.40 1.49 -5.17
CA VAL A 81 1.14 0.37 -4.56
C VAL A 81 2.60 0.73 -4.33
N THR A 82 3.23 1.42 -5.28
CA THR A 82 4.62 1.86 -5.17
C THR A 82 4.79 2.91 -4.08
N ILE A 83 3.90 3.90 -4.01
CA ILE A 83 3.90 4.92 -2.95
C ILE A 83 3.71 4.26 -1.58
N ASN A 84 2.74 3.36 -1.45
CA ASN A 84 2.51 2.64 -0.20
C ASN A 84 3.76 1.85 0.23
N PHE A 85 4.42 1.17 -0.71
CA PHE A 85 5.68 0.50 -0.44
C PHE A 85 6.79 1.46 -0.02
N LEU A 86 6.96 2.60 -0.66
CA LEU A 86 7.98 3.58 -0.26
C LEU A 86 7.68 4.22 1.09
N ALA A 87 6.40 4.50 1.37
CA ALA A 87 5.93 5.11 2.59
C ALA A 87 6.03 4.19 3.82
N ASN A 88 5.80 2.89 3.64
CA ASN A 88 5.69 1.92 4.75
C ASN A 88 6.75 0.79 4.66
N GLY A 89 7.63 0.80 3.65
CA GLY A 89 8.58 -0.27 3.35
C GLY A 89 9.92 -0.18 4.07
N SER A 90 10.32 0.99 4.59
CA SER A 90 11.56 1.11 5.36
C SER A 90 11.54 0.26 6.63
N ASP A 91 10.38 0.12 7.27
CA ASP A 91 10.21 -0.73 8.46
C ASP A 91 10.09 -2.22 8.12
N ASN A 92 9.72 -2.57 6.87
CA ASN A 92 9.50 -3.95 6.44
C ASN A 92 10.73 -4.62 5.80
N MET A 93 11.73 -3.84 5.35
CA MET A 93 12.97 -4.38 4.79
C MET A 93 14.04 -4.68 5.85
N ILE A 94 14.02 -4.00 7.00
CA ILE A 94 15.04 -4.18 8.06
C ILE A 94 14.79 -5.46 8.89
N THR A 95 13.54 -5.97 8.96
CA THR A 95 13.23 -7.17 9.76
C THR A 95 13.44 -8.51 9.03
N LYS A 96 14.07 -8.52 7.84
CA LYS A 96 14.31 -9.72 7.03
C LYS A 96 15.78 -10.12 6.84
N LEU A 97 16.71 -9.52 7.60
CA LEU A 97 18.09 -9.98 7.73
C LEU A 97 18.29 -10.61 9.11
#